data_AF-E4TYN0-F1
#
_entry.id   AF-E4TYN0-F1
#
_cell.length_a   1.000
_cell.length_b   1.000
_cell.length_c   1.000
_cell.angle_alpha   90.00
_cell.angle_beta   90.00
_cell.angle_gamma   90.00
#
_symmetry.space_group_name_H-M   'P 1'
#
loop_
_entity.id
_entity.type
_entity.pdbx_description
1 polymer ?
#
loop_
_entity_poly.entity_id
_entity_poly.type
_entity_poly.pdbx_seq_one_letter_code
_entity_poly.pdbx_strand_id
1 'polypeptide(L)'
;MISLDLLLVILAMSLLFLRHTAVYKDPSKINYTPMVLALGFIGGLLHFILSGSIEITIIKESLLSVSVGILLSAIMSVMNQTVSVINSHEDRLRISQISEEVALLTSLKERLDLITQMEGSTHDQIRHVFKEEFDALNVIQENQKLFIKKIESLLAQQQNAMGKFEEFTFTELPSLDNVVHRHIDMLRVAEQDHFLQLKNVARSSSDEQKEVHTQLNEIRELLIHMSHHQLPDHTIAVLHKELDRIVQDFSHHLQSLGAKSESIVTSLLENDALLQGSREQSELIMQQMVLSSKQMKEMTLHAKELSDSLKPLSHLFDSAETLHKEFVHAKGKLSELIVTLESYEHQEYRAVRQSLEQVAAEATAQIQLLTQTLQKQGSHERDSSPMIEARSVQELASKVKLHRSYLGENQE
;
A
#
# COMPACT_ATOMS: atom_id res chain seq x y z
N MET A 1 16.93 95.15 65.73
CA MET A 1 17.71 93.90 65.90
C MET A 1 16.69 92.80 65.89
N ILE A 2 16.82 91.82 65.00
CA ILE A 2 15.79 90.77 64.85
C ILE A 2 15.59 90.09 66.20
N SER A 3 14.35 90.05 66.65
CA SER A 3 13.95 89.45 67.90
C SER A 3 14.14 87.92 67.87
N LEU A 4 14.46 87.36 69.05
CA LEU A 4 14.86 85.96 69.20
C LEU A 4 13.76 84.98 68.75
N ASP A 5 12.49 85.35 68.94
CA ASP A 5 11.30 84.60 68.52
C ASP A 5 11.22 84.47 66.99
N LEU A 6 11.43 85.56 66.25
CA LEU A 6 11.44 85.55 64.79
C LEU A 6 12.62 84.73 64.23
N LEU A 7 13.80 84.83 64.86
CA LEU A 7 14.97 84.05 64.48
C LEU A 7 14.71 82.54 64.62
N LEU A 8 14.04 82.13 65.71
CA LEU A 8 13.73 80.73 65.98
C LEU A 8 12.70 80.19 64.97
N VAL A 9 11.68 80.97 64.60
CA VAL A 9 10.71 80.59 63.56
C VAL A 9 11.40 80.47 62.19
N ILE A 10 12.26 81.41 61.82
CA ILE A 10 13.02 81.36 60.56
C ILE A 10 13.96 80.14 60.52
N LEU A 11 14.61 79.82 61.64
CA LEU A 11 15.45 78.62 61.75
C LEU A 11 14.63 77.34 61.57
N ALA A 12 13.45 77.25 62.21
CA ALA A 12 12.55 76.11 62.07
C ALA A 12 12.03 75.95 60.63
N MET A 13 11.64 77.06 59.98
CA MET A 13 11.26 77.06 58.56
C MET A 13 12.42 76.61 57.65
N SER A 14 13.64 77.06 57.95
CA SER A 14 14.84 76.70 57.17
C SER A 14 15.23 75.22 57.35
N LEU A 15 15.07 74.66 58.55
CA LEU A 15 15.29 73.23 58.81
C LEU A 15 14.27 72.35 58.10
N LEU A 16 12.99 72.75 58.11
CA LEU A 16 11.95 72.07 57.33
C LEU A 16 12.25 72.16 55.83
N PHE A 17 12.77 73.30 55.36
CA PHE A 17 13.21 73.47 53.99
C PHE A 17 14.38 72.57 53.61
N LEU A 18 15.42 72.53 54.43
CA LEU A 18 16.57 71.67 54.18
C LEU A 18 16.20 70.18 54.24
N ARG A 19 15.31 69.81 55.16
CA ARG A 19 14.76 68.45 55.21
C ARG A 19 14.00 68.14 53.93
N HIS A 20 13.14 69.04 53.46
CA HIS A 20 12.38 68.82 52.24
C HIS A 20 13.30 68.64 51.02
N THR A 21 14.34 69.46 50.86
CA THR A 21 15.29 69.35 49.73
C THR A 21 16.13 68.07 49.77
N ALA A 22 16.57 67.60 50.95
CA ALA A 22 17.33 66.35 51.08
C ALA A 22 16.52 65.10 50.71
N VAL A 23 15.20 65.21 50.82
CA VAL A 23 14.24 64.10 50.82
C VAL A 23 13.37 64.16 49.55
N TYR A 24 13.53 65.20 48.73
CA TYR A 24 12.71 65.56 47.57
C TYR A 24 12.70 64.56 46.39
N LYS A 25 13.66 63.63 46.30
CA LYS A 25 13.71 62.63 45.21
C LYS A 25 12.81 61.40 45.39
N ASP A 26 12.20 61.23 46.55
CA ASP A 26 11.41 60.04 46.88
C ASP A 26 9.91 60.30 46.68
N PRO A 27 9.19 59.39 45.99
CA PRO A 27 7.80 59.57 45.62
C PRO A 27 6.79 59.45 46.78
N SER A 28 7.18 58.96 47.95
CA SER A 28 6.29 58.57 49.07
C SER A 28 6.19 59.58 50.22
N LYS A 29 6.55 60.86 50.02
CA LYS A 29 6.87 61.77 51.12
C LYS A 29 5.82 62.85 51.44
N ILE A 30 5.85 63.26 52.70
CA ILE A 30 5.01 64.32 53.28
C ILE A 30 5.38 65.67 52.68
N ASN A 31 4.40 66.37 52.13
CA ASN A 31 4.57 67.71 51.58
C ASN A 31 4.65 68.76 52.71
N TYR A 32 5.86 69.27 52.99
CA TYR A 32 6.12 70.26 54.04
C TYR A 32 5.85 71.72 53.62
N THR A 33 5.58 71.97 52.33
CA THR A 33 5.24 73.29 51.77
C THR A 33 4.15 74.03 52.57
N PRO A 34 2.97 73.45 52.84
CA PRO A 34 1.94 74.14 53.64
C PRO A 34 2.37 74.41 55.08
N MET A 35 3.25 73.57 55.64
CA MET A 35 3.73 73.72 57.02
C MET A 35 4.72 74.89 57.16
N VAL A 36 5.62 75.07 56.17
CA VAL A 36 6.55 76.22 56.13
C VAL A 36 5.79 77.53 55.95
N LEU A 37 4.78 77.56 55.08
CA LEU A 37 3.92 78.73 54.90
C LEU A 37 3.15 79.07 56.19
N ALA A 38 2.54 78.06 56.83
CA ALA A 38 1.79 78.24 58.07
C ALA A 38 2.67 78.76 59.21
N LEU A 39 3.89 78.24 59.36
CA LEU A 39 4.86 78.73 60.35
C LEU A 39 5.27 80.19 60.10
N GLY A 40 5.43 80.59 58.83
CA GLY A 40 5.73 81.97 58.46
C GLY A 40 4.62 82.95 58.88
N PHE A 41 3.37 82.58 58.61
CA PHE A 41 2.18 83.35 59.02
C PHE A 41 2.00 83.39 60.54
N ILE A 42 2.07 82.23 61.21
CA ILE A 42 1.88 82.13 62.66
C ILE A 42 3.00 82.88 63.39
N GLY A 43 4.25 82.73 62.97
CA GLY A 43 5.39 83.42 63.58
C GLY A 43 5.34 84.93 63.39
N GLY A 44 4.97 85.40 62.19
CA GLY A 44 4.78 86.83 61.95
C GLY A 44 3.63 87.43 62.78
N LEU A 45 2.51 86.71 62.89
CA LEU A 45 1.34 87.16 63.64
C LEU A 45 1.60 87.13 65.16
N LEU A 46 2.30 86.10 65.65
CA LEU A 46 2.67 85.95 67.06
C LEU A 46 3.68 87.02 67.48
N HIS A 47 4.68 87.30 66.65
CA HIS A 47 5.64 88.38 66.89
C HIS A 47 4.96 89.76 66.92
N PHE A 48 4.01 90.00 66.01
CA PHE A 48 3.21 91.23 65.97
C PHE A 48 2.37 91.43 67.25
N ILE A 49 1.72 90.37 67.75
CA ILE A 49 0.89 90.44 68.95
C ILE A 49 1.72 90.64 70.22
N LEU A 50 2.85 89.92 70.35
CA LEU A 50 3.67 89.95 71.57
C LEU A 50 4.48 91.23 71.74
N SER A 51 4.80 91.93 70.64
CA SER A 51 5.62 93.15 70.70
C SER A 51 4.89 94.35 71.29
N GLY A 52 3.54 94.33 71.35
CA GLY A 52 2.72 95.27 72.12
C GLY A 52 2.74 96.75 71.69
N SER A 53 3.58 97.15 70.72
CA SER A 53 3.68 98.52 70.19
C SER A 53 3.50 98.55 68.66
N ILE A 54 2.84 99.61 68.17
CA ILE A 54 2.56 99.81 66.73
C ILE A 54 3.67 100.68 66.12
N GLU A 55 4.90 100.19 66.16
CA GLU A 55 6.01 100.81 65.44
C GLU A 55 6.18 100.19 64.05
N ILE A 56 6.52 101.00 63.05
CA ILE A 56 6.71 100.56 61.65
C ILE A 56 7.81 99.49 61.54
N THR A 57 8.78 99.50 62.44
CA THR A 57 9.87 98.51 62.56
C THR A 57 9.35 97.10 62.85
N ILE A 58 8.41 96.97 63.80
CA ILE A 58 7.80 95.68 64.20
C ILE A 58 6.93 95.13 63.08
N ILE A 59 6.22 95.98 62.35
CA ILE A 59 5.44 95.58 61.17
C ILE A 59 6.37 95.01 60.09
N LYS A 60 7.51 95.66 59.83
CA LYS A 60 8.52 95.18 58.87
C LYS A 60 9.14 93.85 59.30
N GLU A 61 9.48 93.69 60.59
CA GLU A 61 10.06 92.46 61.13
C GLU A 61 9.04 91.31 61.13
N SER A 62 7.78 91.55 61.48
CA SER A 62 6.69 90.56 61.40
C SER A 62 6.45 90.10 59.95
N LEU A 63 6.48 91.03 58.99
CA LEU A 63 6.31 90.74 57.56
C LEU A 63 7.53 90.01 56.97
N LEU A 64 8.70 90.08 57.61
CA LEU A 64 9.89 89.33 57.20
C LEU A 64 9.67 87.82 57.36
N SER A 65 9.10 87.35 58.48
CA SER A 65 8.79 85.93 58.68
C SER A 65 7.78 85.42 57.65
N VAL A 66 6.75 86.22 57.35
CA VAL A 66 5.75 85.90 56.33
C VAL A 66 6.38 85.82 54.94
N SER A 67 7.22 86.80 54.57
CA SER A 67 7.87 86.83 53.26
C SER A 67 8.86 85.69 53.07
N VAL A 68 9.63 85.32 54.10
CA VAL A 68 10.51 84.14 54.09
C VAL A 68 9.70 82.84 53.95
N GLY A 69 8.59 82.70 54.68
CA GLY A 69 7.69 81.54 54.57
C GLY A 69 7.08 81.39 53.16
N ILE A 70 6.64 82.50 52.55
CA ILE A 70 6.11 82.52 51.18
C ILE A 70 7.21 82.14 50.17
N LEU A 71 8.41 82.72 50.30
CA LEU A 71 9.51 82.46 49.37
C LEU A 71 9.94 80.99 49.40
N LEU A 72 10.16 80.43 50.60
CA LEU A 72 10.54 79.03 50.74
C LEU A 72 9.42 78.09 50.26
N SER A 73 8.17 78.39 50.59
CA SER A 73 7.01 77.63 50.09
C SER A 73 6.89 77.64 48.57
N ALA A 74 7.17 78.78 47.91
CA ALA A 74 7.13 78.88 46.45
C ALA A 74 8.21 78.01 45.80
N ILE A 75 9.44 78.03 46.33
CA ILE A 75 10.55 77.20 45.83
C ILE A 75 10.19 75.71 45.98
N MET A 76 9.70 75.29 47.15
CA MET A 76 9.28 73.90 47.38
C MET A 76 8.15 73.47 46.45
N SER A 77 7.21 74.37 46.15
CA SER A 77 6.09 74.06 45.25
C SER A 77 6.55 73.82 43.81
N VAL A 78 7.46 74.67 43.30
CA VAL A 78 8.04 74.51 41.96
C VAL A 78 8.85 73.22 41.87
N MET A 79 9.58 72.90 42.94
CA MET A 79 10.23 71.61 43.09
C MET A 79 9.18 70.49 42.98
N ASN A 80 8.22 70.35 43.90
CA ASN A 80 7.26 69.23 43.86
C ASN A 80 6.54 69.06 42.51
N GLN A 81 6.23 70.16 41.82
CA GLN A 81 5.65 70.12 40.48
C GLN A 81 6.61 69.59 39.41
N THR A 82 7.90 69.90 39.51
CA THR A 82 8.93 69.41 38.57
C THR A 82 9.11 67.89 38.69
N VAL A 83 9.17 67.34 39.91
CA VAL A 83 9.30 65.89 40.12
C VAL A 83 8.04 65.11 39.72
N SER A 84 6.84 65.65 39.97
CA SER A 84 5.61 64.96 39.55
C SER A 84 5.49 64.87 38.02
N VAL A 85 5.93 65.89 37.30
CA VAL A 85 6.00 65.89 35.83
C VAL A 85 7.04 64.89 35.32
N ILE A 86 8.21 64.81 35.94
CA ILE A 86 9.26 63.86 35.56
C ILE A 86 8.80 62.41 35.80
N ASN A 87 8.27 62.11 36.99
CA ASN A 87 7.82 60.75 37.33
C ASN A 87 6.64 60.32 36.45
N SER A 88 5.67 61.20 36.20
CA SER A 88 4.54 60.87 35.31
C SER A 88 4.95 60.65 33.85
N HIS A 89 6.03 61.30 33.39
CA HIS A 89 6.59 61.06 32.07
C HIS A 89 7.34 59.73 32.00
N GLU A 90 8.12 59.40 33.02
CA GLU A 90 8.86 58.14 33.11
C GLU A 90 7.92 56.93 33.25
N ASP A 91 6.86 57.05 34.06
CA ASP A 91 5.83 56.02 34.19
C ASP A 91 5.06 55.81 32.87
N ARG A 92 4.75 56.89 32.13
CA ARG A 92 4.12 56.78 30.81
C ARG A 92 5.00 56.07 29.79
N LEU A 93 6.30 56.35 29.78
CA LEU A 93 7.26 55.68 28.90
C LEU A 93 7.38 54.19 29.24
N ARG A 94 7.45 53.84 30.53
CA ARG A 94 7.47 52.43 30.97
C ARG A 94 6.17 51.70 30.59
N ILE A 95 5.01 52.34 30.77
CA ILE A 95 3.71 51.75 30.39
C ILE A 95 3.62 51.56 28.88
N SER A 96 4.12 52.50 28.06
CA SER A 96 4.08 52.31 26.60
C SER A 96 5.01 51.19 26.15
N GLN A 97 6.21 51.08 26.72
CA GLN A 97 7.15 50.00 26.42
C GLN A 97 6.57 48.62 26.80
N ILE A 98 6.00 48.50 28.00
CA ILE A 98 5.34 47.25 28.44
C ILE A 98 4.14 46.93 27.53
N SER A 99 3.37 47.94 27.12
CA SER A 99 2.24 47.73 26.20
C SER A 99 2.69 47.21 24.83
N GLU A 100 3.84 47.68 24.33
CA GLU A 100 4.41 47.26 23.06
C GLU A 100 4.98 45.82 23.15
N GLU A 101 5.65 45.48 24.25
CA GLU A 101 6.11 44.12 24.53
C GLU A 101 4.95 43.12 24.68
N VAL A 102 3.86 43.52 25.34
CA VAL A 102 2.64 42.70 25.44
C VAL A 102 1.99 42.50 24.07
N ALA A 103 1.95 43.52 23.22
CA ALA A 103 1.43 43.40 21.86
C ALA A 103 2.26 42.41 21.02
N LEU A 104 3.59 42.44 21.14
CA LEU A 104 4.48 41.48 20.48
C LEU A 104 4.24 40.04 20.97
N LEU A 105 4.12 39.83 22.28
CA LEU A 105 3.80 38.50 22.85
C LEU A 105 2.44 37.97 22.38
N THR A 106 1.45 38.85 22.24
CA THR A 106 0.11 38.47 21.78
C THR A 106 0.13 38.04 20.31
N SER A 107 0.85 38.79 19.47
CA SER A 107 1.13 38.42 18.06
C SER A 107 1.87 37.08 17.94
N LEU A 108 2.86 36.85 18.81
CA LEU A 108 3.62 35.60 18.83
C LEU A 108 2.73 34.40 19.22
N LYS A 109 1.82 34.60 20.18
CA LYS A 109 0.82 33.60 20.56
C LYS A 109 -0.14 33.30 19.42
N GLU A 110 -0.66 34.33 18.73
CA GLU A 110 -1.54 34.12 17.56
C GLU A 110 -0.85 33.34 16.45
N ARG A 111 0.43 33.62 16.18
CA ARG A 111 1.24 32.83 15.23
C ARG A 111 1.44 31.39 15.69
N LEU A 112 1.70 31.17 16.98
CA LEU A 112 1.88 29.84 17.55
C LEU A 112 0.58 29.02 17.45
N ASP A 113 -0.56 29.63 17.77
CA ASP A 113 -1.88 28.98 17.64
C ASP A 113 -2.17 28.62 16.17
N LEU A 114 -1.83 29.51 15.22
CA LEU A 114 -2.00 29.25 13.78
C LEU A 114 -1.11 28.09 13.30
N ILE A 115 0.16 28.03 13.74
CA ILE A 115 1.08 26.93 13.43
C ILE A 115 0.56 25.63 14.00
N THR A 116 0.11 25.62 15.25
CA THR A 116 -0.43 24.43 15.92
C THR A 116 -1.69 23.91 15.20
N GLN A 117 -2.55 24.83 14.75
CA GLN A 117 -3.75 24.47 13.99
C GLN A 117 -3.42 23.94 12.59
N MET A 118 -2.44 24.54 11.91
CA MET A 118 -1.92 24.04 10.64
C MET A 118 -1.30 22.65 10.80
N GLU A 119 -0.52 22.42 11.85
CA GLU A 119 0.12 21.13 12.13
C GLU A 119 -0.94 20.04 12.35
N GLY A 120 -1.97 20.32 13.16
CA GLY A 120 -3.11 19.41 13.36
C GLY A 120 -3.84 19.08 12.06
N SER A 121 -4.15 20.10 11.25
CA SER A 121 -4.77 19.92 9.92
C SER A 121 -3.92 19.06 8.98
N THR A 122 -2.61 19.32 8.95
CA THR A 122 -1.68 18.59 8.07
C THR A 122 -1.56 17.14 8.51
N HIS A 123 -1.51 16.89 9.82
CA HIS A 123 -1.47 15.54 10.38
C HIS A 123 -2.74 14.75 10.07
N ASP A 124 -3.92 15.38 10.17
CA ASP A 124 -5.19 14.76 9.82
C ASP A 124 -5.29 14.44 8.32
N GLN A 125 -4.80 15.33 7.45
CA GLN A 125 -4.72 15.07 6.01
C GLN A 125 -3.79 13.89 5.69
N ILE A 126 -2.60 13.86 6.29
CA ILE A 126 -1.65 12.75 6.12
C ILE A 126 -2.29 11.43 6.57
N ARG A 127 -2.98 11.43 7.73
CA ARG A 127 -3.66 10.24 8.24
C ARG A 127 -4.79 9.77 7.32
N HIS A 128 -5.54 10.69 6.72
CA HIS A 128 -6.59 10.37 5.76
C HIS A 128 -6.01 9.71 4.50
N VAL A 129 -4.97 10.31 3.92
CA VAL A 129 -4.28 9.76 2.74
C VAL A 129 -3.72 8.37 3.05
N PHE A 130 -3.05 8.19 4.18
CA PHE A 130 -2.54 6.87 4.58
C PHE A 130 -3.65 5.84 4.73
N LYS A 131 -4.82 6.23 5.26
CA LYS A 131 -5.96 5.33 5.41
C LYS A 131 -6.52 4.92 4.04
N GLU A 132 -6.71 5.87 3.13
CA GLU A 132 -7.17 5.57 1.77
C GLU A 132 -6.20 4.65 1.02
N GLU A 133 -4.90 4.91 1.12
CA GLU A 133 -3.86 4.08 0.52
C GLU A 133 -3.85 2.65 1.11
N PHE A 134 -4.05 2.51 2.43
CA PHE A 134 -4.13 1.20 3.07
C PHE A 134 -5.37 0.42 2.61
N ASP A 135 -6.51 1.09 2.47
CA ASP A 135 -7.75 0.49 1.99
C ASP A 135 -7.59 0.07 0.51
N ALA A 136 -6.95 0.90 -0.33
CA ALA A 136 -6.61 0.55 -1.71
C ALA A 136 -5.69 -0.68 -1.78
N LEU A 137 -4.67 -0.76 -0.93
CA LEU A 137 -3.76 -1.91 -0.86
C LEU A 137 -4.48 -3.20 -0.44
N ASN A 138 -5.40 -3.11 0.52
CA ASN A 138 -6.23 -4.26 0.91
C ASN A 138 -7.08 -4.78 -0.26
N VAL A 139 -7.69 -3.87 -1.03
CA VAL A 139 -8.47 -4.24 -2.23
C VAL A 139 -7.57 -4.88 -3.29
N ILE A 140 -6.36 -4.35 -3.52
CA ILE A 140 -5.38 -4.95 -4.43
C ILE A 140 -5.01 -6.36 -3.96
N GLN A 141 -4.75 -6.55 -2.67
CA GLN A 141 -4.39 -7.85 -2.10
C GLN A 141 -5.53 -8.87 -2.24
N GLU A 142 -6.77 -8.48 -1.97
CA GLU A 142 -7.96 -9.32 -2.16
C GLU A 142 -8.10 -9.74 -3.63
N ASN A 143 -7.97 -8.79 -4.56
CA ASN A 143 -8.04 -9.06 -5.99
C ASN A 143 -6.92 -10.01 -6.46
N GLN A 144 -5.69 -9.87 -5.93
CA GLN A 144 -4.59 -10.78 -6.23
C GLN A 144 -4.88 -12.22 -5.77
N LYS A 145 -5.43 -12.40 -4.56
CA LYS A 145 -5.84 -13.74 -4.08
C LYS A 145 -6.89 -14.37 -5.00
N LEU A 146 -7.87 -13.58 -5.43
CA LEU A 146 -8.93 -14.04 -6.31
C LEU A 146 -8.39 -14.41 -7.70
N PHE A 147 -7.44 -13.62 -8.21
CA PHE A 147 -6.76 -13.86 -9.48
C PHE A 147 -5.93 -15.16 -9.46
N ILE A 148 -5.11 -15.36 -8.41
CA ILE A 148 -4.32 -16.59 -8.24
C ILE A 148 -5.23 -17.82 -8.25
N LYS A 149 -6.34 -17.78 -7.51
CA LYS A 149 -7.30 -18.89 -7.45
C LYS A 149 -7.90 -19.21 -8.84
N LYS A 150 -8.16 -18.19 -9.66
CA LYS A 150 -8.62 -18.39 -11.05
C LYS A 150 -7.56 -19.05 -11.93
N ILE A 151 -6.30 -18.66 -11.78
CA ILE A 151 -5.18 -19.28 -12.50
C ILE A 151 -5.03 -20.75 -12.12
N GLU A 152 -5.06 -21.07 -10.83
CA GLU A 152 -4.99 -22.45 -10.34
C GLU A 152 -6.12 -23.31 -10.93
N SER A 153 -7.35 -22.78 -10.97
CA SER A 153 -8.49 -23.45 -11.58
C SER A 153 -8.31 -23.68 -13.08
N LEU A 154 -7.79 -22.70 -13.82
CA LEU A 154 -7.52 -22.80 -15.25
C LEU A 154 -6.43 -23.85 -15.55
N LEU A 155 -5.36 -23.85 -14.76
CA LEU A 155 -4.28 -24.84 -14.87
C LEU A 155 -4.78 -26.26 -14.60
N ALA A 156 -5.61 -26.45 -13.57
CA ALA A 156 -6.21 -27.75 -13.27
C ALA A 156 -7.11 -28.24 -14.42
N GLN A 157 -7.89 -27.33 -15.02
CA GLN A 157 -8.75 -27.67 -16.17
C GLN A 157 -7.92 -28.02 -17.40
N GLN A 158 -6.84 -27.27 -17.67
CA GLN A 158 -5.91 -27.57 -18.77
C GLN A 158 -5.25 -28.95 -18.58
N GLN A 159 -4.79 -29.26 -17.37
CA GLN A 159 -4.12 -30.51 -17.08
C GLN A 159 -5.09 -31.70 -17.22
N ASN A 160 -6.35 -31.55 -16.81
CA ASN A 160 -7.39 -32.56 -17.03
C ASN A 160 -7.66 -32.78 -18.53
N ALA A 161 -7.81 -31.69 -19.30
CA ALA A 161 -8.02 -31.78 -20.74
C ALA A 161 -6.84 -32.45 -21.47
N MET A 162 -5.60 -32.12 -21.07
CA MET A 162 -4.40 -32.74 -21.62
C MET A 162 -4.34 -34.24 -21.29
N GLY A 163 -4.65 -34.63 -20.05
CA GLY A 163 -4.71 -36.04 -19.66
C GLY A 163 -5.69 -36.86 -20.49
N LYS A 164 -6.88 -36.31 -20.78
CA LYS A 164 -7.85 -36.94 -21.70
C LYS A 164 -7.32 -37.03 -23.13
N PHE A 165 -6.54 -36.04 -23.57
CA PHE A 165 -5.93 -36.06 -24.89
C PHE A 165 -4.85 -37.14 -24.99
N GLU A 166 -4.03 -37.30 -23.95
CA GLU A 166 -3.05 -38.38 -23.87
C GLU A 166 -3.73 -39.75 -23.83
N GLU A 167 -4.77 -39.93 -23.01
CA GLU A 167 -5.51 -41.20 -22.92
C GLU A 167 -6.09 -41.61 -24.29
N PHE A 168 -6.72 -40.66 -24.97
CA PHE A 168 -7.23 -40.86 -26.33
C PHE A 168 -6.11 -41.21 -27.33
N THR A 169 -5.02 -40.43 -27.34
CA THR A 169 -3.93 -40.56 -28.33
C THR A 169 -3.12 -41.84 -28.14
N PHE A 170 -2.85 -42.23 -26.89
CA PHE A 170 -1.96 -43.36 -26.58
C PHE A 170 -2.69 -44.67 -26.29
N THR A 171 -3.99 -44.62 -25.96
CA THR A 171 -4.75 -45.83 -25.60
C THR A 171 -5.83 -46.13 -26.62
N GLU A 172 -6.74 -45.19 -26.86
CA GLU A 172 -7.89 -45.46 -27.74
C GLU A 172 -7.49 -45.56 -29.21
N LEU A 173 -6.65 -44.65 -29.71
CA LEU A 173 -6.26 -44.58 -31.12
C LEU A 173 -5.43 -45.81 -31.57
N PRO A 174 -4.44 -46.29 -30.79
CA PRO A 174 -3.74 -47.54 -31.10
C PRO A 174 -4.61 -48.78 -30.93
N SER A 175 -5.57 -48.77 -29.99
CA SER A 175 -6.52 -49.89 -29.86
C SER A 175 -7.38 -50.04 -31.11
N LEU A 176 -7.82 -48.93 -31.70
CA LEU A 176 -8.59 -48.91 -32.94
C LEU A 176 -7.75 -49.41 -34.12
N ASP A 177 -6.51 -48.96 -34.25
CA ASP A 177 -5.60 -49.41 -35.32
C ASP A 177 -5.32 -50.92 -35.26
N ASN A 178 -5.15 -51.46 -34.04
CA ASN A 178 -4.99 -52.91 -33.84
C ASN A 178 -6.25 -53.70 -34.23
N VAL A 179 -7.45 -53.18 -33.94
CA VAL A 179 -8.72 -53.81 -34.33
C VAL A 179 -8.88 -53.80 -35.85
N VAL A 180 -8.52 -52.69 -36.52
CA VAL A 180 -8.58 -52.57 -37.99
C VAL A 180 -7.59 -53.55 -38.63
N HIS A 181 -6.34 -53.60 -38.18
CA HIS A 181 -5.35 -54.56 -38.69
C HIS A 181 -5.82 -56.01 -38.50
N ARG A 182 -6.40 -56.34 -37.35
CA ARG A 182 -6.97 -57.68 -37.11
C ARG A 182 -8.09 -58.04 -38.09
N HIS A 183 -8.94 -57.09 -38.46
CA HIS A 183 -9.99 -57.31 -39.46
C HIS A 183 -9.41 -57.48 -40.88
N ILE A 184 -8.41 -56.70 -41.25
CA ILE A 184 -7.69 -56.85 -42.53
C ILE A 184 -7.05 -58.23 -42.61
N ASP A 185 -6.40 -58.69 -41.54
CA ASP A 185 -5.79 -60.01 -41.49
C ASP A 185 -6.83 -61.14 -41.56
N MET A 186 -7.97 -61.01 -40.87
CA MET A 186 -9.06 -61.99 -40.98
C MET A 186 -9.62 -62.08 -42.41
N LEU A 187 -9.88 -60.94 -43.06
CA LEU A 187 -10.35 -60.92 -44.45
C LEU A 187 -9.32 -61.54 -45.40
N ARG A 188 -8.04 -61.24 -45.20
CA ARG A 188 -6.95 -61.78 -46.01
C ARG A 188 -6.83 -63.30 -45.87
N VAL A 189 -6.92 -63.82 -44.64
CA VAL A 189 -6.89 -65.26 -44.37
C VAL A 189 -8.11 -65.96 -44.98
N ALA A 190 -9.31 -65.38 -44.83
CA ALA A 190 -10.54 -65.92 -45.40
C ALA A 190 -10.49 -65.95 -46.95
N GLU A 191 -9.99 -64.88 -47.58
CA GLU A 191 -9.82 -64.81 -49.03
C GLU A 191 -8.79 -65.85 -49.52
N GLN A 192 -7.67 -65.98 -48.81
CA GLN A 192 -6.63 -66.94 -49.15
C GLN A 192 -7.11 -68.39 -49.01
N ASP A 193 -7.88 -68.70 -47.96
CA ASP A 193 -8.48 -70.03 -47.78
C ASP A 193 -9.50 -70.33 -48.88
N HIS A 194 -10.36 -69.36 -49.21
CA HIS A 194 -11.32 -69.50 -50.31
C HIS A 194 -10.62 -69.75 -51.66
N PHE A 195 -9.55 -69.00 -51.96
CA PHE A 195 -8.74 -69.22 -53.16
C PHE A 195 -8.11 -70.63 -53.19
N LEU A 196 -7.60 -71.11 -52.05
CA LEU A 196 -7.02 -72.44 -51.94
C LEU A 196 -8.06 -73.54 -52.13
N GLN A 197 -9.24 -73.40 -51.53
CA GLN A 197 -10.35 -74.35 -51.71
C GLN A 197 -10.81 -74.40 -53.18
N LEU A 198 -11.07 -73.25 -53.80
CA LEU A 198 -11.41 -73.16 -55.23
C LEU A 198 -10.35 -73.79 -56.12
N LYS A 199 -9.07 -73.50 -55.85
CA LYS A 199 -7.93 -74.07 -56.58
C LYS A 199 -7.87 -75.59 -56.45
N ASN A 200 -8.13 -76.12 -55.26
CA ASN A 200 -8.12 -77.57 -55.01
C ASN A 200 -9.28 -78.26 -55.71
N VAL A 201 -10.49 -77.69 -55.65
CA VAL A 201 -11.67 -78.22 -56.36
C VAL A 201 -11.46 -78.18 -57.88
N ALA A 202 -10.93 -77.08 -58.42
CA ALA A 202 -10.64 -76.96 -59.84
C ALA A 202 -9.58 -77.97 -60.31
N ARG A 203 -8.54 -78.22 -59.48
CA ARG A 203 -7.54 -79.25 -59.77
C ARG A 203 -8.14 -80.65 -59.75
N SER A 204 -8.89 -81.01 -58.70
CA SER A 204 -9.51 -82.33 -58.64
C SER A 204 -10.47 -82.56 -59.81
N SER A 205 -11.24 -81.56 -60.20
CA SER A 205 -12.14 -81.66 -61.36
C SER A 205 -11.37 -81.79 -62.68
N SER A 206 -10.24 -81.09 -62.83
CA SER A 206 -9.37 -81.23 -64.01
C SER A 206 -8.74 -82.62 -64.11
N ASP A 207 -8.33 -83.19 -62.99
CA ASP A 207 -7.73 -84.53 -62.96
C ASP A 207 -8.78 -85.61 -63.18
N GLU A 208 -9.98 -85.49 -62.59
CA GLU A 208 -11.14 -86.34 -62.89
C GLU A 208 -11.52 -86.26 -64.39
N GLN A 209 -11.48 -85.06 -65.00
CA GLN A 209 -11.76 -84.90 -66.43
C GLN A 209 -10.71 -85.59 -67.32
N LYS A 210 -9.42 -85.56 -66.95
CA LYS A 210 -8.36 -86.27 -67.66
C LYS A 210 -8.54 -87.78 -67.57
N GLU A 211 -8.95 -88.28 -66.40
CA GLU A 211 -9.23 -89.70 -66.19
C GLU A 211 -10.40 -90.15 -67.09
N VAL A 212 -11.52 -89.41 -67.09
CA VAL A 212 -12.67 -89.68 -67.98
C VAL A 212 -12.27 -89.62 -69.45
N HIS A 213 -11.45 -88.64 -69.85
CA HIS A 213 -10.97 -88.54 -71.22
C HIS A 213 -10.10 -89.75 -71.62
N THR A 214 -9.29 -90.25 -70.69
CA THR A 214 -8.45 -91.44 -70.90
C THR A 214 -9.33 -92.68 -71.09
N GLN A 215 -10.31 -92.89 -70.21
CA GLN A 215 -11.30 -93.97 -70.32
C GLN A 215 -12.09 -93.91 -71.64
N LEU A 216 -12.50 -92.71 -72.08
CA LEU A 216 -13.16 -92.51 -73.37
C LEU A 216 -12.29 -92.88 -74.57
N ASN A 217 -10.99 -92.57 -74.52
CA ASN A 217 -10.06 -92.95 -75.57
C ASN A 217 -9.83 -94.47 -75.60
N GLU A 218 -9.74 -95.14 -74.44
CA GLU A 218 -9.64 -96.61 -74.38
C GLU A 218 -10.86 -97.29 -75.01
N ILE A 219 -12.07 -96.78 -74.74
CA ILE A 219 -13.30 -97.28 -75.36
C ILE A 219 -13.31 -97.04 -76.87
N ARG A 220 -12.86 -95.85 -77.31
CA ARG A 220 -12.77 -95.53 -78.73
C ARG A 220 -11.84 -96.50 -79.47
N GLU A 221 -10.68 -96.82 -78.88
CA GLU A 221 -9.75 -97.81 -79.44
C GLU A 221 -10.37 -99.21 -79.48
N LEU A 222 -11.07 -99.63 -78.41
CA LEU A 222 -11.86 -100.87 -78.39
C LEU A 222 -12.91 -100.93 -79.50
N LEU A 223 -13.64 -99.82 -79.75
CA LEU A 223 -14.64 -99.70 -80.81
C LEU A 223 -14.02 -99.77 -82.21
N ILE A 224 -12.85 -99.14 -82.41
CA ILE A 224 -12.10 -99.22 -83.67
C ILE A 224 -11.62 -100.64 -83.93
N HIS A 225 -11.13 -101.34 -82.89
CA HIS A 225 -10.76 -102.76 -82.99
C HIS A 225 -11.95 -103.65 -83.34
N MET A 226 -13.13 -103.38 -82.78
CA MET A 226 -14.36 -104.11 -83.12
C MET A 226 -14.86 -103.84 -84.54
N SER A 227 -14.70 -102.63 -85.08
CA SER A 227 -15.14 -102.33 -86.44
C SER A 227 -14.35 -103.10 -87.52
N HIS A 228 -13.13 -103.55 -87.18
CA HIS A 228 -12.26 -104.27 -88.10
C HIS A 228 -12.47 -105.80 -88.12
N HIS A 229 -13.28 -106.40 -87.25
CA HIS A 229 -13.52 -107.86 -87.21
C HIS A 229 -15.02 -108.20 -87.11
N GLN A 230 -15.49 -109.20 -87.89
CA GLN A 230 -16.86 -109.74 -87.78
C GLN A 230 -17.05 -110.39 -86.41
N LEU A 231 -18.09 -109.94 -85.69
CA LEU A 231 -18.29 -110.16 -84.25
C LEU A 231 -18.99 -111.50 -83.93
N PRO A 232 -18.44 -112.30 -82.99
CA PRO A 232 -19.21 -113.33 -82.26
C PRO A 232 -19.99 -112.73 -81.07
N ASP A 233 -21.12 -113.34 -80.71
CA ASP A 233 -22.08 -112.90 -79.65
C ASP A 233 -21.42 -112.61 -78.29
N HIS A 234 -20.29 -113.24 -77.97
CA HIS A 234 -19.56 -113.02 -76.72
C HIS A 234 -19.08 -111.57 -76.58
N THR A 235 -18.79 -110.89 -77.69
CA THR A 235 -18.18 -109.56 -77.69
C THR A 235 -19.24 -108.49 -77.42
N ILE A 236 -20.49 -108.75 -77.82
CA ILE A 236 -21.65 -107.91 -77.50
C ILE A 236 -21.95 -107.97 -76.00
N ALA A 237 -21.84 -109.15 -75.37
CA ALA A 237 -22.04 -109.31 -73.94
C ALA A 237 -20.96 -108.58 -73.11
N VAL A 238 -19.69 -108.62 -73.54
CA VAL A 238 -18.60 -107.86 -72.91
C VAL A 238 -18.84 -106.35 -73.04
N LEU A 239 -19.28 -105.89 -74.21
CA LEU A 239 -19.59 -104.47 -74.44
C LEU A 239 -20.76 -104.00 -73.55
N HIS A 240 -21.82 -104.81 -73.41
CA HIS A 240 -22.94 -104.47 -72.54
C HIS A 240 -22.50 -104.34 -71.08
N LYS A 241 -21.65 -105.27 -70.62
CA LYS A 241 -21.11 -105.26 -69.26
C LYS A 241 -20.20 -104.05 -68.98
N GLU A 242 -19.34 -103.67 -69.93
CA GLU A 242 -18.51 -102.47 -69.78
C GLU A 242 -19.33 -101.19 -69.89
N LEU A 243 -20.35 -101.15 -70.75
CA LEU A 243 -21.27 -100.01 -70.82
C LEU A 243 -22.06 -99.84 -69.50
N ASP A 244 -22.57 -100.94 -68.94
CA ASP A 244 -23.26 -100.93 -67.64
C ASP A 244 -22.32 -100.47 -66.52
N ARG A 245 -21.06 -100.93 -66.53
CA ARG A 245 -20.04 -100.47 -65.59
C ARG A 245 -19.78 -98.97 -65.72
N ILE A 246 -19.65 -98.44 -66.94
CA ILE A 246 -19.45 -97.00 -67.18
C ILE A 246 -20.67 -96.21 -66.73
N VAL A 247 -21.89 -96.69 -67.00
CA VAL A 247 -23.12 -96.03 -66.55
C VAL A 247 -23.19 -96.00 -65.02
N GLN A 248 -22.76 -97.08 -64.36
CA GLN A 248 -22.71 -97.15 -62.90
C GLN A 248 -21.62 -96.24 -62.30
N ASP A 249 -20.42 -96.22 -62.89
CA ASP A 249 -19.32 -95.34 -62.48
C ASP A 249 -19.69 -93.86 -62.72
N PHE A 250 -20.34 -93.55 -63.83
CA PHE A 250 -20.85 -92.20 -64.13
C PHE A 250 -21.98 -91.79 -63.17
N SER A 251 -22.88 -92.72 -62.82
CA SER A 251 -23.91 -92.49 -61.81
C SER A 251 -23.31 -92.20 -60.43
N HIS A 252 -22.28 -92.95 -60.04
CA HIS A 252 -21.54 -92.72 -58.80
C HIS A 252 -20.81 -91.36 -58.83
N HIS A 253 -20.21 -90.98 -59.96
CA HIS A 253 -19.59 -89.66 -60.13
C HIS A 253 -20.61 -88.53 -60.06
N LEU A 254 -21.81 -88.69 -60.65
CA LEU A 254 -22.87 -87.69 -60.53
C LEU A 254 -23.37 -87.55 -59.09
N GLN A 255 -23.47 -88.65 -58.33
CA GLN A 255 -23.84 -88.60 -56.91
C GLN A 255 -22.74 -87.95 -56.06
N SER A 256 -21.48 -88.31 -56.28
CA SER A 256 -20.31 -87.69 -55.64
C SER A 256 -20.23 -86.19 -55.95
N LEU A 257 -20.46 -85.79 -57.20
CA LEU A 257 -20.50 -84.40 -57.62
C LEU A 257 -21.67 -83.65 -56.96
N GLY A 258 -22.84 -84.28 -56.86
CA GLY A 258 -23.99 -83.74 -56.13
C GLY A 258 -23.66 -83.48 -54.66
N ALA A 259 -23.07 -84.47 -53.96
CA ALA A 259 -22.66 -84.32 -52.57
C ALA A 259 -21.55 -83.26 -52.38
N LYS A 260 -20.56 -83.20 -53.27
CA LYS A 260 -19.53 -82.15 -53.27
C LYS A 260 -20.13 -80.77 -53.53
N SER A 261 -21.11 -80.67 -54.44
CA SER A 261 -21.81 -79.41 -54.72
C SER A 261 -22.62 -78.94 -53.51
N GLU A 262 -23.31 -79.84 -52.82
CA GLU A 262 -24.01 -79.51 -51.57
C GLU A 262 -23.03 -79.05 -50.48
N SER A 263 -21.89 -79.74 -50.32
CA SER A 263 -20.85 -79.32 -49.40
C SER A 263 -20.30 -77.92 -49.72
N ILE A 264 -20.11 -77.59 -51.00
CA ILE A 264 -19.68 -76.24 -51.43
C ILE A 264 -20.76 -75.22 -51.07
N VAL A 265 -22.03 -75.52 -51.31
CA VAL A 265 -23.14 -74.62 -50.93
C VAL A 265 -23.17 -74.38 -49.43
N THR A 266 -22.98 -75.42 -48.61
CA THR A 266 -22.92 -75.26 -47.15
C THR A 266 -21.74 -74.40 -46.72
N SER A 267 -20.54 -74.67 -47.25
CA SER A 267 -19.36 -73.84 -46.94
C SER A 267 -19.50 -72.39 -47.40
N LEU A 268 -20.17 -72.14 -48.53
CA LEU A 268 -20.47 -70.79 -48.99
C LEU A 268 -21.46 -70.09 -48.05
N LEU A 269 -22.49 -70.78 -47.57
CA LEU A 269 -23.45 -70.23 -46.60
C LEU A 269 -22.80 -69.91 -45.25
N GLU A 270 -21.92 -70.79 -44.76
CA GLU A 270 -21.16 -70.55 -43.51
C GLU A 270 -20.21 -69.36 -43.66
N ASN A 271 -19.54 -69.22 -44.80
CA ASN A 271 -18.67 -68.09 -45.07
C ASN A 271 -19.44 -66.79 -45.25
N ASP A 272 -20.62 -66.82 -45.90
CA ASP A 272 -21.49 -65.65 -46.02
C ASP A 272 -21.97 -65.17 -44.64
N ALA A 273 -22.25 -66.10 -43.72
CA ALA A 273 -22.56 -65.77 -42.33
C ALA A 273 -21.36 -65.14 -41.59
N LEU A 274 -20.13 -65.63 -41.81
CA LEU A 274 -18.91 -65.03 -41.26
C LEU A 274 -18.65 -63.62 -41.82
N LEU A 275 -18.83 -63.43 -43.13
CA LEU A 275 -18.70 -62.14 -43.80
C LEU A 275 -19.76 -61.15 -43.32
N GLN A 276 -20.99 -61.61 -43.11
CA GLN A 276 -22.05 -60.79 -42.53
C GLN A 276 -21.68 -60.33 -41.11
N GLY A 277 -21.18 -61.23 -40.25
CA GLY A 277 -20.68 -60.87 -38.92
C GLY A 277 -19.53 -59.87 -38.97
N SER A 278 -18.58 -60.03 -39.89
CA SER A 278 -17.47 -59.08 -40.10
C SER A 278 -17.97 -57.71 -40.58
N ARG A 279 -19.02 -57.67 -41.40
CA ARG A 279 -19.61 -56.44 -41.91
C ARG A 279 -20.31 -55.66 -40.80
N GLU A 280 -21.07 -56.34 -39.95
CA GLU A 280 -21.72 -55.74 -38.77
C GLU A 280 -20.69 -55.18 -37.78
N GLN A 281 -19.60 -55.91 -37.52
CA GLN A 281 -18.49 -55.40 -36.68
C GLN A 281 -17.78 -54.21 -37.31
N SER A 282 -17.55 -54.22 -38.63
CA SER A 282 -16.95 -53.09 -39.34
C SER A 282 -17.84 -51.84 -39.30
N GLU A 283 -19.16 -52.02 -39.36
CA GLU A 283 -20.13 -50.93 -39.21
C GLU A 283 -20.08 -50.31 -37.80
N LEU A 284 -20.01 -51.14 -36.75
CA LEU A 284 -19.83 -50.67 -35.36
C LEU A 284 -18.52 -49.89 -35.19
N ILE A 285 -17.42 -50.37 -35.77
CA ILE A 285 -16.12 -49.68 -35.73
C ILE A 285 -16.21 -48.34 -36.46
N MET A 286 -16.88 -48.29 -37.61
CA MET A 286 -17.06 -47.05 -38.37
C MET A 286 -17.91 -46.04 -37.60
N GLN A 287 -18.97 -46.50 -36.92
CA GLN A 287 -19.76 -45.65 -36.01
C GLN A 287 -18.91 -45.12 -34.85
N GLN A 288 -18.07 -45.96 -34.25
CA GLN A 288 -17.15 -45.56 -33.18
C GLN A 288 -16.10 -44.55 -33.68
N MET A 289 -15.59 -44.70 -34.90
CA MET A 289 -14.70 -43.72 -35.55
C MET A 289 -15.40 -42.36 -35.76
N VAL A 290 -16.66 -42.37 -36.19
CA VAL A 290 -17.43 -41.13 -36.37
C VAL A 290 -17.69 -40.44 -35.03
N LEU A 291 -18.00 -41.21 -33.98
CA LEU A 291 -18.17 -40.68 -32.61
C LEU A 291 -16.86 -40.10 -32.09
N SER A 292 -15.77 -40.85 -32.21
CA SER A 292 -14.42 -40.41 -31.83
C SER A 292 -14.00 -39.14 -32.58
N SER A 293 -14.26 -39.05 -33.89
CA SER A 293 -14.00 -37.85 -34.69
C SER A 293 -14.80 -36.64 -34.21
N LYS A 294 -16.08 -36.81 -33.86
CA LYS A 294 -16.90 -35.74 -33.26
C LYS A 294 -16.34 -35.29 -31.92
N GLN A 295 -15.95 -36.23 -31.08
CA GLN A 295 -15.38 -35.96 -29.76
C GLN A 295 -14.04 -35.22 -29.87
N MET A 296 -13.20 -35.57 -30.86
CA MET A 296 -11.95 -34.87 -31.16
C MET A 296 -12.18 -33.44 -31.67
N LYS A 297 -13.22 -33.21 -32.49
CA LYS A 297 -13.62 -31.86 -32.90
C LYS A 297 -14.07 -31.02 -31.71
N GLU A 298 -14.86 -31.59 -30.82
CA GLU A 298 -15.32 -30.92 -29.58
C GLU A 298 -14.14 -30.61 -28.66
N MET A 299 -13.19 -31.54 -28.47
CA MET A 299 -11.95 -31.29 -27.74
C MET A 299 -11.10 -30.18 -28.38
N THR A 300 -11.01 -30.14 -29.70
CA THR A 300 -10.28 -29.07 -30.42
C THR A 300 -10.94 -27.71 -30.18
N LEU A 301 -12.28 -27.69 -30.15
CA LEU A 301 -13.06 -26.49 -29.89
C LEU A 301 -12.87 -26.01 -28.45
N HIS A 302 -12.93 -26.92 -27.46
CA HIS A 302 -12.61 -26.60 -26.06
C HIS A 302 -11.16 -26.17 -25.85
N ALA A 303 -10.19 -26.78 -26.54
CA ALA A 303 -8.80 -26.34 -26.49
C ALA A 303 -8.64 -24.91 -27.03
N LYS A 304 -9.38 -24.57 -28.10
CA LYS A 304 -9.43 -23.21 -28.65
C LYS A 304 -10.11 -22.24 -27.68
N GLU A 305 -11.25 -22.59 -27.12
CA GLU A 305 -11.94 -21.78 -26.11
C GLU A 305 -11.05 -21.53 -24.88
N LEU A 306 -10.32 -22.55 -24.42
CA LEU A 306 -9.34 -22.42 -23.34
C LEU A 306 -8.22 -21.46 -23.73
N SER A 307 -7.64 -21.63 -24.93
CA SER A 307 -6.62 -20.72 -25.45
C SER A 307 -7.13 -19.28 -25.57
N ASP A 308 -8.37 -19.09 -25.98
CA ASP A 308 -8.99 -17.77 -26.08
C ASP A 308 -9.31 -17.19 -24.68
N SER A 309 -9.66 -18.02 -23.70
CA SER A 309 -9.85 -17.62 -22.30
C SER A 309 -8.56 -17.19 -21.59
N LEU A 310 -7.41 -17.69 -22.07
CA LEU A 310 -6.08 -17.32 -21.58
C LEU A 310 -5.58 -15.98 -22.15
N LYS A 311 -6.11 -15.49 -23.28
CA LYS A 311 -5.72 -14.19 -23.86
C LYS A 311 -6.00 -13.00 -22.92
N PRO A 312 -7.19 -12.88 -22.31
CA PRO A 312 -7.44 -11.86 -21.28
C PRO A 312 -6.48 -11.95 -20.09
N LEU A 313 -6.02 -13.17 -19.75
CA LEU A 313 -5.07 -13.38 -18.65
C LEU A 313 -3.71 -12.73 -18.94
N SER A 314 -3.25 -12.77 -20.20
CA SER A 314 -2.04 -12.05 -20.64
C SER A 314 -2.16 -10.54 -20.40
N HIS A 315 -3.29 -9.93 -20.77
CA HIS A 315 -3.52 -8.51 -20.49
C HIS A 315 -3.59 -8.20 -18.99
N LEU A 316 -4.06 -9.16 -18.19
CA LEU A 316 -4.12 -9.03 -16.74
C LEU A 316 -2.74 -9.16 -16.09
N PHE A 317 -1.84 -9.97 -16.66
CA PHE A 317 -0.42 -9.98 -16.30
C PHE A 317 0.27 -8.66 -16.64
N ASP A 318 0.03 -8.09 -17.83
CA ASP A 318 0.57 -6.78 -18.21
C ASP A 318 0.07 -5.67 -17.26
N SER A 319 -1.22 -5.74 -16.90
CA SER A 319 -1.82 -4.82 -15.92
C SER A 319 -1.25 -5.02 -14.53
N ALA A 320 -1.01 -6.26 -14.09
CA ALA A 320 -0.38 -6.56 -12.80
C ALA A 320 1.08 -6.13 -12.75
N GLU A 321 1.82 -6.27 -13.86
CA GLU A 321 3.20 -5.76 -13.97
C GLU A 321 3.23 -4.23 -13.88
N THR A 322 2.28 -3.56 -14.54
CA THR A 322 2.14 -2.10 -14.48
C THR A 322 1.80 -1.65 -13.06
N LEU A 323 0.83 -2.30 -12.41
CA LEU A 323 0.46 -2.03 -11.03
C LEU A 323 1.64 -2.28 -10.06
N HIS A 324 2.44 -3.31 -10.30
CA HIS A 324 3.64 -3.58 -9.51
C HIS A 324 4.68 -2.46 -9.66
N LYS A 325 4.89 -1.96 -10.88
CA LYS A 325 5.78 -0.81 -11.14
C LYS A 325 5.27 0.44 -10.43
N GLU A 326 3.97 0.72 -10.50
CA GLU A 326 3.34 1.85 -9.80
C GLU A 326 3.49 1.71 -8.28
N PHE A 327 3.28 0.52 -7.72
CA PHE A 327 3.46 0.24 -6.30
C PHE A 327 4.91 0.44 -5.85
N VAL A 328 5.90 -0.07 -6.61
CA VAL A 328 7.32 0.12 -6.31
C VAL A 328 7.69 1.61 -6.38
N HIS A 329 7.16 2.34 -7.36
CA HIS A 329 7.35 3.78 -7.46
C HIS A 329 6.71 4.54 -6.29
N ALA A 330 5.48 4.21 -5.91
CA ALA A 330 4.79 4.79 -4.75
C ALA A 330 5.55 4.52 -3.45
N LYS A 331 6.03 3.28 -3.26
CA LYS A 331 6.91 2.92 -2.13
C LYS A 331 8.21 3.73 -2.14
N GLY A 332 8.80 3.96 -3.31
CA GLY A 332 9.97 4.83 -3.47
C GLY A 332 9.69 6.26 -3.03
N LYS A 333 8.58 6.85 -3.50
CA LYS A 333 8.13 8.18 -3.08
C LYS A 333 7.81 8.25 -1.59
N LEU A 334 7.23 7.20 -1.01
CA LEU A 334 6.98 7.14 0.42
C LEU A 334 8.29 7.14 1.22
N SER A 335 9.28 6.38 0.76
CA SER A 335 10.62 6.40 1.37
C SER A 335 11.28 7.76 1.27
N GLU A 336 11.14 8.44 0.13
CA GLU A 336 11.63 9.82 -0.07
C GLU A 336 10.92 10.79 0.90
N LEU A 337 9.59 10.67 1.04
CA LEU A 337 8.79 11.46 1.97
C LEU A 337 9.21 11.25 3.43
N ILE A 338 9.48 10.00 3.83
CA ILE A 338 9.97 9.67 5.18
C ILE A 338 11.31 10.36 5.43
N VAL A 339 12.26 10.24 4.50
CA VAL A 339 13.58 10.89 4.63
C VAL A 339 13.44 12.41 4.68
N THR A 340 12.54 13.00 3.88
CA THR A 340 12.31 14.45 3.93
C THR A 340 11.66 14.86 5.26
N LEU A 341 10.69 14.11 5.77
CA LEU A 341 10.07 14.36 7.08
C LEU A 341 11.09 14.26 8.22
N GLU A 342 11.93 13.23 8.25
CA GLU A 342 13.01 13.09 9.24
C GLU A 342 13.99 14.28 9.16
N SER A 343 14.34 14.70 7.94
CA SER A 343 15.22 15.86 7.75
C SER A 343 14.56 17.17 8.21
N TYR A 344 13.25 17.31 7.99
CA TYR A 344 12.47 18.47 8.37
C TYR A 344 12.31 18.53 9.89
N GLU A 345 12.01 17.41 10.54
CA GLU A 345 11.97 17.27 12.00
C GLU A 345 13.32 17.67 12.63
N HIS A 346 14.43 17.18 12.07
CA HIS A 346 15.77 17.56 12.53
C HIS A 346 16.07 19.06 12.33
N GLN A 347 15.61 19.64 11.23
CA GLN A 347 15.81 21.05 10.93
C GLN A 347 14.96 21.95 11.83
N GLU A 348 13.68 21.63 12.02
CA GLU A 348 12.76 22.28 12.96
C GLU A 348 13.29 22.19 14.39
N TYR A 349 13.72 21.01 14.84
CA TYR A 349 14.29 20.82 16.16
C TYR A 349 15.53 21.71 16.38
N ARG A 350 16.40 21.83 15.37
CA ARG A 350 17.55 22.75 15.41
C ARG A 350 17.13 24.21 15.42
N ALA A 351 16.17 24.60 14.60
CA ALA A 351 15.68 25.98 14.51
C ALA A 351 15.01 26.43 15.82
N VAL A 352 14.15 25.58 16.39
CA VAL A 352 13.52 25.81 17.70
C VAL A 352 14.57 25.89 18.80
N ARG A 353 15.56 24.98 18.81
CA ARG A 353 16.65 25.02 19.79
C ARG A 353 17.47 26.32 19.68
N GLN A 354 17.79 26.75 18.47
CA GLN A 354 18.56 27.96 18.22
C GLN A 354 17.78 29.22 18.63
N SER A 355 16.47 29.26 18.34
CA SER A 355 15.54 30.27 18.84
C SER A 355 15.51 30.32 20.37
N LEU A 356 15.40 29.15 21.02
CA LEU A 356 15.41 29.03 22.49
C LEU A 356 16.73 29.50 23.11
N GLU A 357 17.87 29.15 22.50
CA GLU A 357 19.18 29.63 22.91
C GLU A 357 19.32 31.15 22.74
N GLN A 358 18.78 31.70 21.66
CA GLN A 358 18.80 33.14 21.39
C GLN A 358 17.93 33.92 22.39
N VAL A 359 16.69 33.46 22.64
CA VAL A 359 15.79 34.02 23.65
C VAL A 359 16.41 33.91 25.05
N ALA A 360 17.01 32.77 25.39
CA ALA A 360 17.68 32.59 26.67
C ALA A 360 18.89 33.54 26.82
N ALA A 361 19.69 33.72 25.77
CA ALA A 361 20.82 34.64 25.77
C ALA A 361 20.36 36.10 25.92
N GLU A 362 19.30 36.49 25.21
CA GLU A 362 18.72 37.84 25.28
C GLU A 362 18.10 38.12 26.64
N ALA A 363 17.35 37.17 27.22
CA ALA A 363 16.84 37.26 28.59
C ALA A 363 17.99 37.37 29.60
N THR A 364 19.07 36.60 29.44
CA THR A 364 20.26 36.69 30.31
C THR A 364 20.92 38.05 30.19
N ALA A 365 21.05 38.60 28.98
CA ALA A 365 21.63 39.91 28.73
C ALA A 365 20.77 41.03 29.35
N GLN A 366 19.44 40.95 29.21
CA GLN A 366 18.51 41.90 29.84
C GLN A 366 18.57 41.82 31.37
N ILE A 367 18.64 40.62 31.96
CA ILE A 367 18.80 40.44 33.41
C ILE A 367 20.14 41.00 33.88
N GLN A 368 21.23 40.79 33.14
CA GLN A 368 22.54 41.37 33.47
C GLN A 368 22.52 42.90 33.37
N LEU A 369 21.90 43.45 32.34
CA LEU A 369 21.67 44.89 32.22
C LEU A 369 20.90 45.42 33.42
N LEU A 370 19.75 44.83 33.74
CA LEU A 370 18.94 45.18 34.92
C LEU A 370 19.77 45.13 36.22
N THR A 371 20.57 44.08 36.39
CA THR A 371 21.45 43.92 37.56
C THR A 371 22.51 45.02 37.60
N GLN A 372 23.07 45.41 36.46
CA GLN A 372 24.01 46.53 36.37
C GLN A 372 23.33 47.88 36.61
N THR A 373 22.10 48.10 36.13
CA THR A 373 21.33 49.32 36.41
C THR A 373 20.99 49.41 37.89
N LEU A 374 20.57 48.30 38.50
CA LEU A 374 20.30 48.20 39.94
C LEU A 374 21.58 48.36 40.78
N GLN A 375 22.73 47.84 40.35
CA GLN A 375 24.01 48.07 41.01
C GLN A 375 24.50 49.52 40.85
N LYS A 376 24.29 50.14 39.68
CA LYS A 376 24.61 51.56 39.46
C LYS A 376 23.68 52.47 40.27
N GLN A 377 22.39 52.15 40.38
CA GLN A 377 21.46 52.87 41.26
C GLN A 377 21.77 52.63 42.74
N GLY A 378 22.13 51.41 43.14
CA GLY A 378 22.57 51.08 44.50
C GLY A 378 23.97 51.62 44.86
N SER A 379 24.79 51.99 43.88
CA SER A 379 26.08 52.65 44.14
C SER A 379 25.97 54.14 44.49
N HIS A 380 24.78 54.73 44.35
CA HIS A 380 24.47 56.06 44.91
C HIS A 380 23.85 56.01 46.31
N GLU A 381 23.54 54.82 46.85
CA GLU A 381 23.06 54.60 48.22
C GLU A 381 23.93 53.55 48.93
N ARG A 382 25.23 53.83 49.07
CA ARG A 382 26.04 53.16 50.10
C ARG A 382 26.13 54.07 51.33
N ASP A 383 25.11 53.97 52.18
CA ASP A 383 25.23 54.06 53.63
C ASP A 383 23.87 53.76 54.29
N SER A 384 23.40 52.52 54.16
CA SER A 384 22.61 51.77 55.16
C SER A 384 21.99 50.50 54.53
N SER A 385 22.30 49.36 55.13
CA SER A 385 21.87 48.00 54.73
C SER A 385 20.34 47.77 54.76
N PRO A 386 19.77 46.67 54.19
CA PRO A 386 20.33 45.32 54.11
C PRO A 386 20.46 44.72 52.70
N MET A 387 21.47 43.86 52.55
CA MET A 387 21.66 42.99 51.40
C MET A 387 20.38 42.21 51.07
N ILE A 388 19.79 42.47 49.90
CA ILE A 388 18.97 41.48 49.23
C ILE A 388 19.91 40.34 48.86
N GLU A 389 19.67 39.18 49.46
CA GLU A 389 20.53 38.00 49.43
C GLU A 389 20.90 37.59 48.00
N ALA A 390 22.19 37.71 47.67
CA ALA A 390 22.84 37.09 46.52
C ALA A 390 22.64 35.56 46.43
N ARG A 391 22.15 34.94 47.51
CA ARG A 391 21.73 33.53 47.56
C ARG A 391 20.56 33.21 46.64
N SER A 392 19.60 34.12 46.50
CA SER A 392 18.39 33.90 45.67
C SER A 392 18.70 33.83 44.17
N VAL A 393 19.62 34.68 43.69
CA VAL A 393 20.08 34.70 42.30
C VAL A 393 20.98 33.50 41.99
N GLN A 394 21.79 33.07 42.97
CA GLN A 394 22.64 31.88 42.84
C GLN A 394 21.82 30.58 42.89
N GLU A 395 20.74 30.53 43.69
CA GLU A 395 19.77 29.43 43.68
C GLU A 395 18.98 29.37 42.36
N LEU A 396 18.55 30.50 41.80
CA LEU A 396 17.86 30.55 40.52
C LEU A 396 18.77 30.08 39.38
N ALA A 397 20.02 30.54 39.36
CA ALA A 397 21.03 30.08 38.40
C ALA A 397 21.35 28.58 38.56
N SER A 398 21.37 28.06 39.79
CA SER A 398 21.55 26.63 40.05
C SER A 398 20.35 25.79 39.60
N LYS A 399 19.11 26.27 39.79
CA LYS A 399 17.88 25.61 39.32
C LYS A 399 17.79 25.57 37.80
N VAL A 400 18.18 26.64 37.12
CA VAL A 400 18.24 26.69 35.65
C VAL A 400 19.32 25.73 35.12
N LYS A 401 20.46 25.61 35.80
CA LYS A 401 21.52 24.66 35.46
C LYS A 401 21.10 23.21 35.72
N LEU A 402 20.32 22.94 36.78
CA LEU A 402 19.75 21.63 37.08
C LEU A 402 18.70 21.22 36.03
N HIS A 403 17.84 22.16 35.60
CA HIS A 403 16.85 21.90 34.56
C HIS A 403 17.49 21.61 33.18
N ARG A 404 18.68 22.17 32.92
CA ARG A 404 19.50 21.87 31.74
C ARG A 404 20.14 20.46 31.80
N SER A 405 20.36 19.92 33.00
CA SER A 405 20.84 18.54 33.20
C SER A 405 19.73 17.51 32.96
N TYR A 406 18.52 17.77 33.46
CA TYR A 406 17.37 16.85 33.31
C TYR A 406 16.84 16.74 31.86
N LEU A 407 17.05 17.75 31.03
CA LEU A 407 16.70 17.72 29.60
C LEU A 407 17.80 17.09 28.73
N GLY A 408 18.99 16.83 29.30
CA GLY A 408 20.15 16.28 28.58
C GLY A 408 20.36 14.77 28.72
N GLU A 409 19.61 14.09 29.60
CA GLU A 409 19.82 12.65 29.90
C GLU A 409 18.79 11.69 29.29
N ASN A 410 17.87 12.16 28.43
CA ASN A 410 16.93 11.28 27.70
C ASN A 410 17.33 11.05 26.23
N GLN A 411 18.62 11.15 25.90
CA GLN A 411 19.15 10.72 24.60
C GLN A 411 20.28 9.69 24.82
N GLU A 412 19.87 8.46 25.15
CA GLU A 412 20.48 7.23 24.63
C GLU A 412 19.38 6.36 24.02
#